data_AF-A0A2E4X3U1-F1
#
_entry.id   AF-A0A2E4X3U1-F1
#
_cell.length_a   1.000
_cell.length_b   1.000
_cell.length_c   1.000
_cell.angle_alpha   90.00
_cell.angle_beta   90.00
_cell.angle_gamma   90.00
#
_symmetry.space_group_name_H-M   'P 1'
#
loop_
_entity.id
_entity.type
_entity.pdbx_description
1 polymer ?
#
loop_
_entity_poly.entity_id
_entity_poly.type
_entity_poly.pdbx_seq_one_letter_code
_entity_poly.pdbx_strand_id
1 'polypeptide(L)'
;MKALIYIIFIIFNFNVVAKECTFTRTNSAGESKYTEQYSIKTNIPGHSLRIFTVEVTPKKPTKNCEGLTITKSKFWGMSNYQYKNGNVSGNWETTYNDGSTMFGTFTANSQSSKDINKNSISIGSNQITGGTKTYKNVQGYGITKTEFNPEKKYISGESTIYYSLN
;
A
#
# COMPACT_ATOMS: atom_id res chain seq x y z
N MET A 1 45.71 31.60 10.41
CA MET A 1 45.43 30.57 9.37
C MET A 1 45.14 29.17 9.92
N LYS A 2 45.66 28.75 11.08
CA LYS A 2 45.37 27.42 11.65
C LYS A 2 43.98 27.30 12.33
N ALA A 3 43.43 28.40 12.85
CA ALA A 3 42.13 28.39 13.54
C ALA A 3 40.92 28.26 12.59
N LEU A 4 41.03 28.68 11.33
CA LEU A 4 39.93 28.57 10.36
C LEU A 4 39.67 27.13 9.90
N ILE A 5 40.68 26.26 9.96
CA ILE A 5 40.58 24.87 9.49
C ILE A 5 39.77 24.01 10.47
N TYR A 6 39.78 24.34 11.78
CA TYR A 6 39.01 23.62 12.79
C TYR A 6 37.50 23.91 12.73
N ILE A 7 37.10 25.10 12.27
CA ILE A 7 35.68 25.46 12.14
C ILE A 7 35.01 24.69 10.99
N ILE A 8 35.75 24.37 9.93
CA ILE A 8 35.24 23.62 8.77
C ILE A 8 34.95 22.16 9.12
N PHE A 9 35.70 21.55 10.04
CA PHE A 9 35.49 20.16 10.46
C PHE A 9 34.27 19.94 11.38
N ILE A 10 33.78 21.00 12.05
CA ILE A 10 32.63 20.90 12.97
C ILE A 10 31.29 20.94 12.20
N ILE A 11 31.26 21.50 10.98
CA ILE A 11 30.02 21.69 10.20
C ILE A 11 29.62 20.41 9.43
N PHE A 12 30.49 19.40 9.36
CA PHE A 12 30.26 18.19 8.53
C PHE A 12 29.64 16.99 9.25
N ASN A 13 29.20 17.14 10.51
CA ASN A 13 28.56 16.05 11.28
C ASN A 13 27.06 16.24 11.50
N PHE A 14 26.33 16.72 10.50
CA PHE A 14 24.90 16.43 10.45
C PHE A 14 24.74 14.97 10.00
N ASN A 15 24.84 14.05 10.95
CA ASN A 15 24.21 12.75 10.80
C ASN A 15 22.71 13.02 10.67
N VAL A 16 22.23 13.15 9.43
CA VAL A 16 20.81 13.13 9.12
C VAL A 16 20.38 11.70 9.41
N VAL A 17 20.06 11.42 10.67
CA VAL A 17 19.38 10.18 11.03
C VAL A 17 18.08 10.22 10.25
N ALA A 18 17.93 9.29 9.30
CA ALA A 18 16.73 9.19 8.49
C ALA A 18 15.54 9.04 9.45
N LYS A 19 14.69 10.07 9.51
CA LYS A 19 13.56 10.10 10.43
C LYS A 19 12.56 9.05 9.97
N GLU A 20 12.31 8.03 10.79
CA GLU A 20 11.25 7.07 10.53
C GLU A 20 9.89 7.78 10.61
N CYS A 21 9.11 7.66 9.54
CA CYS A 21 7.74 8.10 9.44
C CYS A 21 6.80 6.91 9.67
N THR A 22 5.76 7.13 10.46
CA THR A 22 4.59 6.24 10.53
C THR A 22 3.38 6.98 9.99
N PHE A 23 2.69 6.39 9.01
CA PHE A 23 1.49 6.96 8.42
C PHE A 23 0.40 5.90 8.26
N THR A 24 -0.78 6.22 8.80
CA THR A 24 -1.98 5.39 8.64
C THR A 24 -2.96 6.05 7.68
N ARG A 25 -3.46 5.26 6.74
CA ARG A 25 -4.53 5.66 5.81
C ARG A 25 -5.69 4.69 5.92
N THR A 26 -6.89 5.23 5.79
CA THR A 26 -8.12 4.45 5.65
C THR A 26 -8.77 4.78 4.31
N ASN A 27 -9.38 3.77 3.69
CA ASN A 27 -10.22 3.93 2.53
C ASN A 27 -11.59 3.31 2.81
N SER A 28 -12.63 4.08 2.49
CA SER A 28 -14.03 3.69 2.66
C SER A 28 -14.59 3.08 1.39
N ALA A 29 -15.74 2.41 1.52
CA ALA A 29 -16.45 1.86 0.38
C ALA A 29 -16.82 2.97 -0.63
N GLY A 30 -16.60 2.69 -1.92
CA GLY A 30 -16.83 3.67 -2.99
C GLY A 30 -15.67 4.64 -3.25
N GLU A 31 -14.58 4.55 -2.50
CA GLU A 31 -13.30 5.19 -2.87
C GLU A 31 -12.43 4.28 -3.73
N SER A 32 -12.83 3.02 -3.88
CA SER A 32 -12.06 1.98 -4.53
C SER A 32 -12.90 1.27 -5.59
N LYS A 33 -12.27 0.90 -6.70
CA LYS A 33 -12.93 0.19 -7.80
C LYS A 33 -11.98 -0.80 -8.47
N TYR A 34 -12.51 -1.95 -8.89
CA TYR A 34 -11.82 -2.81 -9.84
C TYR A 34 -11.90 -2.19 -11.23
N THR A 35 -10.76 -1.99 -11.88
CA THR A 35 -10.70 -1.49 -13.27
C THR A 35 -10.48 -2.60 -14.28
N GLU A 36 -9.78 -3.66 -13.88
CA GLU A 36 -9.52 -4.84 -14.69
C GLU A 36 -9.62 -6.09 -13.82
N GLN A 37 -10.14 -7.18 -14.37
CA GLN A 37 -10.18 -8.46 -13.69
C GLN A 37 -10.29 -9.61 -14.69
N TYR A 38 -9.59 -10.70 -14.39
CA TYR A 38 -9.71 -11.95 -15.12
C TYR A 38 -9.60 -13.12 -14.14
N SER A 39 -10.45 -14.13 -14.31
CA SER A 39 -10.53 -15.28 -13.41
C SER A 39 -10.52 -16.59 -14.20
N ILE A 40 -9.68 -17.52 -13.76
CA ILE A 40 -9.59 -18.90 -14.26
C ILE A 40 -10.21 -19.80 -13.21
N LYS A 41 -11.26 -20.54 -13.58
CA LYS A 41 -11.83 -21.61 -12.76
C LYS A 41 -10.99 -22.87 -12.92
N THR A 42 -10.80 -23.59 -11.82
CA THR A 42 -10.11 -24.90 -11.85
C THR A 42 -11.11 -26.05 -11.68
N ASN A 43 -10.63 -27.28 -11.75
CA ASN A 43 -11.41 -28.48 -11.42
C ASN A 43 -11.58 -28.70 -9.90
N ILE A 44 -10.92 -27.91 -9.05
CA ILE A 44 -11.11 -27.94 -7.60
C ILE A 44 -12.37 -27.13 -7.24
N PRO A 45 -13.35 -27.72 -6.51
CA PRO A 45 -14.57 -27.01 -6.13
C PRO A 45 -14.31 -25.70 -5.39
N GLY A 46 -14.99 -24.64 -5.85
CA GLY A 46 -14.88 -23.30 -5.27
C GLY A 46 -13.55 -22.58 -5.54
N HIS A 47 -12.63 -23.18 -6.29
CA HIS A 47 -11.29 -22.65 -6.51
C HIS A 47 -11.15 -21.85 -7.81
N SER A 48 -10.52 -20.69 -7.71
CA SER A 48 -10.22 -19.80 -8.84
C SER A 48 -8.90 -19.06 -8.66
N LEU A 49 -8.13 -18.98 -9.75
CA LEU A 49 -7.00 -18.08 -9.88
C LEU A 49 -7.48 -16.78 -10.51
N ARG A 50 -7.08 -15.62 -9.99
CA ARG A 50 -7.51 -14.31 -10.51
C ARG A 50 -6.33 -13.36 -10.62
N ILE A 51 -6.36 -12.52 -11.64
CA ILE A 51 -5.54 -11.31 -11.75
C ILE A 51 -6.47 -10.11 -11.79
N PHE A 52 -6.07 -8.98 -11.20
CA PHE A 52 -6.92 -7.81 -11.09
C PHE A 52 -6.13 -6.51 -10.94
N THR A 53 -6.78 -5.42 -11.29
CA THR A 53 -6.33 -4.05 -11.01
C THR A 53 -7.38 -3.35 -10.15
N VAL A 54 -6.94 -2.76 -9.03
CA VAL A 54 -7.77 -1.90 -8.17
C VAL A 54 -7.22 -0.48 -8.18
N GLU A 55 -8.09 0.49 -8.37
CA GLU A 55 -7.76 1.90 -8.17
C GLU A 55 -8.48 2.44 -6.94
N VAL A 56 -7.77 3.25 -6.16
CA VAL A 56 -8.28 3.94 -4.98
C VAL A 56 -8.08 5.44 -5.14
N THR A 57 -9.13 6.21 -4.92
CA THR A 57 -9.12 7.68 -4.91
C THR A 57 -9.76 8.16 -3.61
N PRO A 58 -8.95 8.54 -2.61
CA PRO A 58 -9.47 9.02 -1.33
C PRO A 58 -10.29 10.30 -1.50
N LYS A 59 -11.47 10.37 -0.88
CA LYS A 59 -12.32 11.58 -0.88
C LYS A 59 -11.86 12.60 0.17
N LYS A 60 -11.26 12.13 1.26
CA LYS A 60 -10.76 12.96 2.36
C LYS A 60 -9.34 12.52 2.76
N PRO A 61 -8.32 12.74 1.92
CA PRO A 61 -6.98 12.26 2.20
C PRO A 61 -6.36 13.00 3.39
N THR A 62 -5.70 12.25 4.27
CA THR A 62 -4.89 12.79 5.37
C THR A 62 -3.48 13.11 4.88
N LYS A 63 -2.85 14.11 5.51
CA LYS A 63 -1.46 14.45 5.25
C LYS A 63 -0.53 13.43 5.92
N ASN A 64 0.54 13.05 5.24
CA ASN A 64 1.62 12.23 5.80
C ASN A 64 2.70 13.08 6.47
N CYS A 65 3.85 12.47 6.81
CA CYS A 65 4.95 13.14 7.50
C CYS A 65 5.57 14.29 6.70
N GLU A 66 5.49 14.26 5.37
CA GLU A 66 5.97 15.33 4.48
C GLU A 66 4.89 16.39 4.21
N GLY A 67 3.71 16.26 4.83
CA GLY A 67 2.58 17.16 4.61
C GLY A 67 1.84 16.93 3.28
N LEU A 68 2.15 15.84 2.59
CA LEU A 68 1.57 15.47 1.29
C LEU A 68 0.32 14.60 1.48
N THR A 69 -0.61 14.71 0.54
CA THR A 69 -1.86 13.93 0.52
C THR A 69 -1.85 12.95 -0.64
N ILE A 70 -2.44 11.77 -0.43
CA ILE A 70 -2.63 10.77 -1.50
C ILE A 70 -3.72 11.26 -2.45
N THR A 71 -3.41 11.30 -3.74
CA THR A 71 -4.39 11.59 -4.81
C THR A 71 -4.94 10.32 -5.43
N LYS A 72 -4.10 9.28 -5.56
CA LYS A 72 -4.48 7.99 -6.15
C LYS A 72 -3.57 6.88 -5.65
N SER A 73 -4.13 5.68 -5.50
CA SER A 73 -3.36 4.44 -5.42
C SER A 73 -3.83 3.46 -6.48
N LYS A 74 -2.91 2.68 -7.02
CA LYS A 74 -3.19 1.61 -7.97
C LYS A 74 -2.52 0.32 -7.48
N PHE A 75 -3.26 -0.77 -7.54
CA PHE A 75 -2.83 -2.10 -7.13
C PHE A 75 -3.01 -3.05 -8.28
N TRP A 76 -1.96 -3.80 -8.60
CA TRP A 76 -1.98 -4.88 -9.58
C TRP A 76 -1.76 -6.18 -8.83
N GLY A 77 -2.82 -6.96 -8.67
CA GLY A 77 -2.84 -8.12 -7.80
C GLY A 77 -3.16 -9.41 -8.51
N MET A 78 -2.80 -10.50 -7.86
CA MET A 78 -3.23 -11.85 -8.18
C MET A 78 -3.70 -12.56 -6.92
N SER A 79 -4.74 -13.38 -7.03
CA SER A 79 -5.25 -14.19 -5.92
C SER A 79 -5.40 -15.64 -6.32
N ASN A 80 -5.07 -16.53 -5.39
CA ASN A 80 -5.29 -17.96 -5.47
C ASN A 80 -6.27 -18.34 -4.35
N TYR A 81 -7.56 -18.43 -4.70
CA TYR A 81 -8.63 -18.57 -3.72
C TYR A 81 -9.43 -19.85 -3.90
N GLN A 82 -9.80 -20.45 -2.77
CA GLN A 82 -10.86 -21.44 -2.66
C GLN A 82 -11.98 -20.90 -1.75
N TYR A 83 -13.19 -20.77 -2.28
CA TYR A 83 -14.33 -20.14 -1.59
C TYR A 83 -13.97 -18.76 -1.01
N LYS A 84 -13.24 -17.94 -1.78
CA LYS A 84 -12.73 -16.61 -1.39
C LYS A 84 -11.69 -16.60 -0.25
N ASN A 85 -11.21 -17.77 0.19
CA ASN A 85 -10.11 -17.93 1.14
C ASN A 85 -8.80 -18.23 0.39
N GLY A 86 -7.69 -17.66 0.83
CA GLY A 86 -6.36 -17.97 0.29
C GLY A 86 -5.45 -16.77 0.18
N ASN A 87 -4.40 -16.90 -0.62
CA ASN A 87 -3.37 -15.88 -0.75
C ASN A 87 -3.70 -14.87 -1.85
N VAL A 88 -3.30 -13.63 -1.62
CA VAL A 88 -3.27 -12.55 -2.61
C VAL A 88 -1.93 -11.83 -2.54
N SER A 89 -1.38 -11.47 -3.68
CA SER A 89 -0.10 -10.76 -3.77
C SER A 89 -0.07 -9.86 -4.98
N GLY A 90 0.89 -8.94 -5.05
CA GLY A 90 1.03 -8.08 -6.20
C GLY A 90 1.93 -6.87 -5.98
N ASN A 91 1.74 -5.88 -6.84
CA ASN A 91 2.44 -4.60 -6.81
C ASN A 91 1.46 -3.46 -6.54
N TRP A 92 1.97 -2.36 -6.01
CA TRP A 92 1.20 -1.15 -5.77
C TRP A 92 2.00 0.09 -6.11
N GLU A 93 1.28 1.16 -6.45
CA GLU A 93 1.79 2.51 -6.60
C GLU A 93 0.82 3.48 -5.91
N THR A 94 1.35 4.48 -5.22
CA THR A 94 0.60 5.58 -4.61
C THR A 94 1.16 6.90 -5.10
N THR A 95 0.31 7.75 -5.67
CA THR A 95 0.63 9.09 -6.13
C THR A 95 0.19 10.13 -5.11
N TYR A 96 1.04 11.13 -4.90
CA TYR A 96 0.81 12.25 -3.98
C TYR A 96 0.46 13.54 -4.74
N ASN A 97 -0.01 14.55 -4.02
CA ASN A 97 -0.47 15.82 -4.59
C ASN A 97 0.64 16.68 -5.22
N ASP A 98 1.91 16.47 -4.87
CA ASP A 98 3.09 17.04 -5.56
C ASP A 98 3.49 16.23 -6.82
N GLY A 99 2.74 15.16 -7.11
CA GLY A 99 3.01 14.21 -8.18
C GLY A 99 4.23 13.32 -7.93
N SER A 100 4.71 13.21 -6.70
CA SER A 100 5.63 12.15 -6.30
C SER A 100 4.88 10.81 -6.17
N THR A 101 5.61 9.71 -6.22
CA THR A 101 5.05 8.36 -6.06
C THR A 101 5.86 7.54 -5.07
N MET A 102 5.18 6.67 -4.33
CA MET A 102 5.77 5.50 -3.68
C MET A 102 5.23 4.24 -4.34
N PHE A 103 6.06 3.21 -4.49
CA PHE A 103 5.66 1.94 -5.06
C PHE A 103 6.34 0.76 -4.38
N GLY A 104 5.75 -0.42 -4.54
CA GLY A 104 6.18 -1.59 -3.82
C GLY A 104 5.40 -2.84 -4.14
N THR A 105 5.58 -3.84 -3.29
CA THR A 105 4.88 -5.12 -3.34
C THR A 105 3.97 -5.28 -2.13
N PHE A 106 2.98 -6.17 -2.26
CA PHE A 106 2.14 -6.59 -1.15
C PHE A 106 1.90 -8.09 -1.18
N THR A 107 1.66 -8.66 -0.01
CA THR A 107 1.14 -10.02 0.16
C THR A 107 0.09 -10.02 1.27
N ALA A 108 -0.95 -10.83 1.14
CA ALA A 108 -1.98 -10.94 2.15
C ALA A 108 -2.67 -12.31 2.12
N ASN A 109 -3.29 -12.67 3.24
CA ASN A 109 -4.16 -13.83 3.36
C ASN A 109 -5.60 -13.39 3.60
N SER A 110 -6.50 -13.89 2.77
CA SER A 110 -7.93 -13.64 2.82
C SER A 110 -8.68 -14.78 3.48
N GLN A 111 -9.64 -14.41 4.31
CA GLN A 111 -10.56 -15.29 5.00
C GLN A 111 -11.99 -14.80 4.83
N SER A 112 -12.87 -15.71 4.44
CA SER A 112 -14.29 -15.45 4.25
C SER A 112 -15.10 -16.06 5.38
N SER A 113 -16.08 -15.31 5.86
CA SER A 113 -17.03 -15.85 6.84
C SER A 113 -17.88 -16.96 6.22
N LYS A 114 -18.32 -17.92 7.04
CA LYS A 114 -19.38 -18.87 6.65
C LYS A 114 -20.72 -18.17 6.40
N ASP A 115 -20.92 -17.00 7.00
CA ASP A 115 -22.08 -16.15 6.74
C ASP A 115 -21.85 -15.35 5.44
N ILE A 116 -22.59 -15.72 4.39
CA ILE A 116 -22.50 -15.11 3.06
C ILE A 116 -22.85 -13.61 3.04
N ASN A 117 -23.52 -13.11 4.07
CA ASN A 117 -23.86 -11.70 4.18
C ASN A 117 -22.70 -10.84 4.67
N LYS A 118 -21.71 -11.45 5.34
CA LYS A 118 -20.52 -10.76 5.84
C LYS A 118 -19.46 -10.63 4.76
N ASN A 119 -18.73 -9.53 4.81
CA ASN A 119 -17.60 -9.32 3.92
C ASN A 119 -16.43 -10.23 4.33
N SER A 120 -15.56 -10.49 3.36
CA SER A 120 -14.30 -11.20 3.60
C SER A 120 -13.25 -10.24 4.14
N ILE A 121 -12.29 -10.75 4.91
CA ILE A 121 -11.21 -9.97 5.48
C ILE A 121 -9.89 -10.46 4.90
N SER A 122 -9.03 -9.54 4.49
CA SER A 122 -7.66 -9.80 4.09
C SER A 122 -6.71 -9.09 5.04
N ILE A 123 -5.72 -9.79 5.58
CA ILE A 123 -4.65 -9.21 6.39
C ILE A 123 -3.33 -9.48 5.67
N GLY A 124 -2.53 -8.43 5.50
CA GLY A 124 -1.31 -8.51 4.73
C GLY A 124 -0.26 -7.49 5.12
N SER A 125 0.84 -7.54 4.39
CA SER A 125 1.96 -6.64 4.50
C SER A 125 2.30 -6.00 3.17
N ASN A 126 2.95 -4.85 3.24
CA ASN A 126 3.51 -4.13 2.11
C ASN A 126 5.01 -4.00 2.31
N GLN A 127 5.75 -4.02 1.21
CA GLN A 127 7.15 -3.63 1.16
C GLN A 127 7.30 -2.48 0.20
N ILE A 128 7.94 -1.40 0.63
CA ILE A 128 8.24 -0.25 -0.21
C ILE A 128 9.55 -0.54 -0.93
N THR A 129 9.51 -0.56 -2.27
CA THR A 129 10.69 -0.87 -3.09
C THR A 129 11.28 0.37 -3.76
N GLY A 130 10.61 1.51 -3.68
CA GLY A 130 11.14 2.79 -4.14
C GLY A 130 10.06 3.87 -4.31
N GLY A 131 10.48 4.98 -4.89
CA GLY A 131 9.61 6.10 -5.17
C GLY A 131 10.24 7.11 -6.13
N THR A 132 9.54 8.21 -6.35
CA THR A 132 9.97 9.31 -7.22
C THR A 132 9.95 10.64 -6.47
N LYS A 133 10.70 11.64 -6.96
CA LYS A 133 10.78 13.00 -6.39
C LYS A 133 11.07 12.95 -4.88
N THR A 134 10.16 13.46 -4.05
CA THR A 134 10.19 13.42 -2.58
C THR A 134 10.53 12.04 -2.01
N TYR A 135 10.14 10.97 -2.72
CA TYR A 135 10.32 9.58 -2.31
C TYR A 135 11.42 8.83 -3.09
N LYS A 136 12.35 9.51 -3.78
CA LYS A 136 13.35 8.85 -4.66
C LYS A 136 14.13 7.70 -4.00
N ASN A 137 14.42 7.80 -2.70
CA ASN A 137 15.17 6.82 -1.93
C ASN A 137 14.37 6.26 -0.75
N VAL A 138 13.04 6.26 -0.85
CA VAL A 138 12.20 5.75 0.23
C VAL A 138 12.39 4.25 0.40
N GLN A 139 12.45 3.80 1.66
CA GLN A 139 12.43 2.39 2.03
C GLN A 139 11.50 2.19 3.20
N GLY A 140 10.93 1.00 3.33
CA GLY A 140 10.03 0.70 4.43
C GLY A 140 9.10 -0.46 4.17
N TYR A 141 8.11 -0.60 5.05
CA TYR A 141 7.14 -1.68 5.04
C TYR A 141 5.80 -1.20 5.60
N GLY A 142 4.80 -2.05 5.59
CA GLY A 142 3.52 -1.73 6.20
C GLY A 142 2.65 -2.95 6.45
N ILE A 143 1.55 -2.73 7.15
CA ILE A 143 0.51 -3.72 7.42
C ILE A 143 -0.80 -3.18 6.88
N THR A 144 -1.59 -4.06 6.26
CA THR A 144 -2.89 -3.72 5.70
C THR A 144 -3.95 -4.70 6.19
N LYS A 145 -5.11 -4.14 6.54
CA LYS A 145 -6.35 -4.89 6.73
C LYS A 145 -7.36 -4.39 5.70
N THR A 146 -7.91 -5.29 4.91
CA THR A 146 -8.91 -4.98 3.88
C THR A 146 -10.16 -5.78 4.15
N GLU A 147 -11.32 -5.13 4.12
CA GLU A 147 -12.62 -5.78 4.09
C GLU A 147 -13.17 -5.70 2.67
N PHE A 148 -13.61 -6.82 2.10
CA PHE A 148 -14.00 -6.86 0.70
C PHE A 148 -15.17 -7.81 0.42
N ASN A 149 -15.99 -7.45 -0.57
CA ASN A 149 -17.02 -8.30 -1.15
C ASN A 149 -17.10 -8.01 -2.66
N PRO A 150 -16.50 -8.86 -3.51
CA PRO A 150 -16.44 -8.60 -4.95
C PRO A 150 -17.81 -8.56 -5.62
N GLU A 151 -18.76 -9.38 -5.15
CA GLU A 151 -20.13 -9.44 -5.69
C GLU A 151 -20.90 -8.15 -5.40
N LYS A 152 -20.69 -7.57 -4.21
CA LYS A 152 -21.27 -6.27 -3.82
C LYS A 152 -20.45 -5.07 -4.31
N LYS A 153 -19.36 -5.30 -5.06
CA LYS A 153 -18.37 -4.26 -5.44
C LYS A 153 -17.88 -3.44 -4.25
N TYR A 154 -17.77 -4.07 -3.09
CA TYR A 154 -17.36 -3.45 -1.84
C TYR A 154 -15.88 -3.74 -1.58
N ILE A 155 -15.13 -2.70 -1.24
CA ILE A 155 -13.81 -2.82 -0.65
C ILE A 155 -13.55 -1.59 0.22
N SER A 156 -13.06 -1.83 1.42
CA SER A 156 -12.60 -0.82 2.38
C SER A 156 -11.33 -1.35 3.04
N GLY A 157 -10.54 -0.47 3.62
CA GLY A 157 -9.29 -0.91 4.23
C GLY A 157 -8.63 0.14 5.09
N GLU A 158 -7.67 -0.36 5.84
CA GLU A 158 -6.73 0.43 6.62
C GLU A 158 -5.33 -0.08 6.32
N SER A 159 -4.40 0.84 6.12
CA SER A 159 -2.99 0.52 5.94
C SER A 159 -2.14 1.45 6.80
N THR A 160 -1.23 0.87 7.55
CA THR A 160 -0.19 1.61 8.27
C THR A 160 1.14 1.30 7.60
N ILE A 161 1.84 2.34 7.15
CA ILE A 161 3.17 2.24 6.55
C ILE A 161 4.21 2.89 7.47
N TYR A 162 5.39 2.28 7.49
CA TYR A 162 6.58 2.69 8.21
C TYR A 162 7.67 2.89 7.18
N TYR A 163 8.24 4.09 7.08
CA TYR A 163 9.22 4.39 6.04
C TYR A 163 10.26 5.42 6.46
N SER A 164 11.41 5.40 5.80
CA SER A 164 12.46 6.41 5.93
C SER A 164 12.83 6.98 4.55
N LEU A 165 13.29 8.22 4.53
CA LEU A 165 13.88 8.85 3.34
C LEU A 165 15.39 8.90 3.56
N ASN A 166 16.14 8.26 2.65
CA ASN A 166 17.60 8.15 2.73
C ASN A 166 18.32 9.09 1.75
#